data_AF-A0A2M9ERL7-F1
#
_entry.id   AF-A0A2M9ERL7-F1
#
_cell.length_a   1.000
_cell.length_b   1.000
_cell.length_c   1.000
_cell.angle_alpha   90.00
_cell.angle_beta   90.00
_cell.angle_gamma   90.00
#
_symmetry.space_group_name_H-M   'P 1'
#
loop_
_entity.id
_entity.type
_entity.pdbx_description
1 polymer ?
#
loop_
_entity_poly.entity_id
_entity_poly.type
_entity_poly.pdbx_seq_one_letter_code
_entity_poly.pdbx_strand_id
1 'polypeptide(L)'
;MNQDGVSQANELFTLADVGIQSIHLNPVSTADADVGHGNVADSTGQFTRTDGSQGNFYDMLLANNPFYRQFKDEVELTGRKRRIIPHGCCSP
;
A
#
# COMPACT_ATOMS: atom_id res chain seq x y z
N MET A 1 -4.43 -0.87 -14.40
CA MET A 1 -3.84 -1.04 -13.05
C MET A 1 -2.52 -1.75 -13.22
N ASN A 2 -1.42 -1.15 -12.75
CA ASN A 2 -0.05 -1.58 -13.10
C ASN A 2 0.86 -1.87 -11.89
N GLN A 3 0.39 -1.65 -10.66
CA GLN A 3 1.10 -1.98 -9.41
C GLN A 3 2.50 -1.36 -9.30
N ASP A 4 2.71 -0.18 -9.90
CA ASP A 4 4.01 0.50 -9.90
C ASP A 4 4.27 1.35 -8.64
N GLY A 5 3.32 1.38 -7.71
CA GLY A 5 3.40 2.16 -6.48
C GLY A 5 3.16 3.67 -6.66
N VAL A 6 2.71 4.11 -7.85
CA VAL A 6 2.38 5.50 -8.15
C VAL A 6 0.89 5.61 -8.46
N SER A 7 0.11 6.25 -7.60
CA SER A 7 -1.31 6.49 -7.88
C SER A 7 -1.50 7.40 -9.10
N GLN A 8 -2.26 6.94 -10.09
CA GLN A 8 -2.62 7.74 -11.27
C GLN A 8 -4.09 8.17 -11.24
N ALA A 9 -4.46 9.18 -12.03
CA ALA A 9 -5.81 9.78 -11.97
C ALA A 9 -6.94 8.79 -12.26
N ASN A 10 -6.70 7.79 -13.12
CA ASN A 10 -7.64 6.72 -13.45
C ASN A 10 -7.66 5.57 -12.42
N GLU A 11 -6.92 5.69 -11.32
CA GLU A 11 -6.90 4.74 -10.21
C GLU A 11 -7.55 5.31 -8.94
N LEU A 12 -7.91 6.61 -8.94
CA LEU A 12 -8.52 7.30 -7.81
C LEU A 12 -10.01 7.52 -8.04
N PHE A 13 -10.82 7.17 -7.04
CA PHE A 13 -12.28 7.26 -7.09
C PHE A 13 -12.81 7.92 -5.83
N THR A 14 -13.92 8.65 -5.94
CA THR A 14 -14.71 9.03 -4.77
C THR A 14 -15.51 7.83 -4.27
N LEU A 15 -15.97 7.85 -3.01
CA LEU A 15 -16.85 6.80 -2.49
C LEU A 15 -18.14 6.67 -3.31
N ALA A 16 -18.68 7.79 -3.80
CA ALA A 16 -19.88 7.81 -4.63
C ALA A 16 -19.65 7.12 -5.99
N ASP A 17 -18.49 7.33 -6.62
CA ASP A 17 -18.16 6.71 -7.92
C ASP A 17 -18.13 5.18 -7.84
N VAL A 18 -17.81 4.62 -6.67
CA VAL A 18 -17.77 3.17 -6.42
C VAL A 18 -18.97 2.66 -5.59
N GLY A 19 -20.00 3.50 -5.41
CA GLY A 19 -21.26 3.10 -4.78
C GLY A 19 -21.17 2.83 -3.28
N ILE A 20 -20.20 3.41 -2.56
CA ILE A 20 -20.11 3.30 -1.10
C ILE A 20 -20.95 4.41 -0.45
N GLN A 21 -21.92 4.02 0.38
CA GLN A 21 -22.83 4.92 1.08
C GLN A 21 -22.34 5.29 2.48
N SER A 22 -21.76 4.34 3.23
CA SER A 22 -21.28 4.56 4.60
C SER A 22 -20.17 3.58 4.97
N ILE A 23 -19.28 4.01 5.87
CA ILE A 23 -18.21 3.19 6.46
C ILE A 23 -18.53 3.02 7.94
N HIS A 24 -18.50 1.78 8.43
CA HIS A 24 -18.74 1.49 9.85
C HIS A 24 -17.42 1.65 10.60
N LEU A 25 -17.47 2.33 11.75
CA LEU A 25 -16.27 2.65 12.54
C LEU A 25 -15.95 1.60 13.60
N ASN A 26 -16.84 0.65 13.81
CA ASN A 26 -16.60 -0.50 14.67
C ASN A 26 -15.94 -1.62 13.83
N PRO A 27 -14.79 -2.17 14.28
CA PRO A 27 -14.18 -3.29 13.59
C PRO A 27 -15.06 -4.53 13.71
N VAL A 28 -15.05 -5.35 12.66
CA VAL A 28 -15.60 -6.71 12.67
C VAL A 28 -14.62 -7.67 13.37
N SER A 29 -13.32 -7.47 13.15
CA SER A 29 -12.24 -8.22 13.80
C SER A 29 -11.00 -7.34 13.96
N THR A 30 -10.25 -7.58 15.02
CA THR A 30 -8.92 -7.00 15.29
C THR A 30 -7.86 -8.09 15.47
N ALA A 31 -8.11 -9.27 14.92
CA ALA A 31 -7.19 -10.39 14.94
C ALA A 31 -6.57 -10.57 13.55
N ASP A 32 -5.26 -10.78 13.54
CA ASP A 32 -4.48 -11.06 12.35
C ASP A 32 -5.04 -12.25 11.56
N ALA A 33 -5.22 -12.05 10.26
CA ALA A 33 -5.54 -13.08 9.30
C ALA A 33 -4.48 -13.14 8.20
N ASP A 34 -3.86 -14.30 8.02
CA ASP A 34 -3.03 -14.58 6.85
C ASP A 34 -3.93 -14.62 5.61
N VAL A 35 -3.66 -13.71 4.66
CA VAL A 35 -4.38 -13.63 3.38
C VAL A 35 -3.52 -14.09 2.20
N GLY A 36 -2.39 -14.74 2.49
CA GLY A 36 -1.49 -15.37 1.52
C GLY A 36 -0.36 -14.47 1.03
N HIS A 37 0.66 -15.11 0.45
CA HIS A 37 1.82 -14.45 -0.15
C HIS A 37 2.58 -13.50 0.79
N GLY A 38 2.53 -13.77 2.10
CA GLY A 38 3.19 -12.95 3.12
C GLY A 38 2.44 -11.66 3.49
N ASN A 39 1.19 -11.51 3.04
CA ASN A 39 0.33 -10.40 3.43
C ASN A 39 -0.54 -10.80 4.63
N VAL A 40 -0.82 -9.84 5.50
CA VAL A 40 -1.68 -10.01 6.68
C VAL A 40 -2.76 -8.94 6.68
N ALA A 41 -4.01 -9.33 6.95
CA ALA A 41 -5.06 -8.41 7.37
C ALA A 41 -5.03 -8.32 8.90
N ASP A 42 -4.56 -7.20 9.45
CA ASP A 42 -4.44 -6.96 10.90
C ASP A 42 -5.82 -6.74 11.54
N SER A 43 -6.69 -6.02 10.82
CA SER A 43 -8.07 -5.80 11.23
C SER A 43 -9.01 -5.74 10.02
N THR A 44 -10.30 -5.99 10.27
CA THR A 44 -11.35 -5.96 9.25
C THR A 44 -12.52 -5.13 9.74
N GLY A 45 -13.10 -4.32 8.87
CA GLY A 45 -14.35 -3.60 9.10
C GLY A 45 -15.32 -3.76 7.94
N GLN A 46 -16.46 -3.08 8.02
CA GLN A 46 -17.51 -3.15 7.00
C GLN A 46 -17.98 -1.78 6.51
N PHE A 47 -18.45 -1.75 5.27
CA PHE A 47 -19.13 -0.62 4.67
C PHE A 47 -20.44 -1.06 4.04
N THR A 48 -21.36 -0.11 3.84
CA THR A 48 -22.63 -0.34 3.16
C THR A 48 -22.61 0.35 1.81
N ARG A 49 -23.08 -0.34 0.77
CA ARG A 49 -23.24 0.19 -0.58
C ARG A 49 -24.60 0.84 -0.77
N THR A 50 -24.72 1.63 -1.82
CA THR A 50 -25.98 2.32 -2.19
C THR A 50 -27.11 1.37 -2.59
N ASP A 51 -26.80 0.13 -2.98
CA ASP A 51 -27.78 -0.94 -3.25
C ASP A 51 -28.17 -1.73 -1.98
N GLY A 52 -27.64 -1.34 -0.82
CA GLY A 52 -27.85 -2.01 0.46
C GLY A 52 -26.92 -3.20 0.72
N SER A 53 -26.08 -3.61 -0.24
CA SER A 53 -25.10 -4.67 -0.01
C SER A 53 -24.03 -4.22 1.00
N GLN A 54 -23.47 -5.18 1.74
CA GLN A 54 -22.31 -4.94 2.58
C GLN A 54 -21.02 -5.34 1.86
N GLY A 55 -19.92 -4.69 2.22
CA GLY A 55 -18.56 -5.05 1.80
C GLY A 55 -17.60 -4.91 2.98
N ASN A 56 -16.45 -5.58 2.88
CA ASN A 56 -15.41 -5.51 3.89
C ASN A 56 -14.30 -4.54 3.46
N PHE A 57 -13.69 -3.88 4.42
CA PHE A 57 -12.40 -3.22 4.26
C PHE A 57 -11.41 -3.80 5.27
N TYR A 58 -10.12 -3.68 4.97
CA TYR A 58 -9.05 -4.35 5.70
C TYR A 58 -7.93 -3.37 5.99
N ASP A 59 -7.39 -3.40 7.20
CA ASP A 59 -6.06 -2.86 7.49
C ASP A 59 -5.03 -3.92 7.09
N MET A 60 -4.12 -3.58 6.19
CA MET A 60 -3.24 -4.55 5.54
C MET A 60 -1.78 -4.28 5.82
N LEU A 61 -1.09 -5.31 6.31
CA LEU A 61 0.36 -5.42 6.28
C LEU A 61 0.76 -6.10 4.97
N LEU A 62 1.17 -5.31 3.99
CA LEU A 62 1.58 -5.82 2.68
C LEU A 62 3.00 -6.38 2.72
N ALA A 63 3.18 -7.54 2.07
CA ALA A 63 4.49 -8.15 1.89
C ALA A 63 5.43 -7.17 1.15
N ASN A 64 6.64 -6.99 1.67
CA ASN A 64 7.66 -6.15 1.05
C ASN A 64 9.04 -6.79 1.17
N ASN A 65 9.98 -6.29 0.36
CA ASN A 65 11.39 -6.63 0.53
C ASN A 65 12.09 -5.52 1.32
N PRO A 66 12.53 -5.78 2.56
CA PRO A 66 13.10 -4.75 3.42
C PRO A 66 14.46 -4.23 2.95
N PHE A 67 15.13 -4.91 2.02
CA PHE A 67 16.40 -4.46 1.44
C PHE A 67 16.24 -3.42 0.32
N TYR A 68 15.05 -3.30 -0.26
CA TYR A 68 14.78 -2.36 -1.34
C TYR A 68 13.88 -1.24 -0.85
N ARG A 69 14.42 -0.02 -0.79
CA ARG A 69 13.66 1.20 -0.49
C ARG A 69 14.15 2.33 -1.38
N GLN A 70 13.21 3.02 -2.02
CA GLN A 70 13.49 4.25 -2.75
C GLN A 70 12.99 5.43 -1.93
N PHE A 71 13.87 6.39 -1.65
CA PHE A 71 13.49 7.66 -1.05
C PHE A 71 13.14 8.65 -2.17
N LYS A 72 12.03 9.37 -2.03
CA LYS A 72 11.65 10.42 -3.00
C LYS A 72 12.44 11.71 -2.79
N ASP A 73 12.84 11.98 -1.54
CA ASP A 73 13.58 13.17 -1.19
C ASP A 73 15.08 12.92 -1.35
N GLU A 74 15.74 13.79 -2.11
CA GLU A 74 17.19 13.87 -2.11
C GLU A 74 17.65 14.71 -0.92
N VAL A 75 18.47 14.12 -0.07
CA VAL A 75 19.18 14.89 0.96
C VAL A 75 20.40 15.51 0.31
N GLU A 76 20.43 16.84 0.19
CA GLU A 76 21.64 17.52 -0.27
C GLU A 76 22.80 17.21 0.67
N LEU A 77 23.81 16.52 0.13
CA LEU A 77 25.01 16.17 0.88
C LEU A 77 25.94 17.39 0.87
N THR A 78 25.92 18.18 1.93
CA THR A 78 26.91 19.24 2.12
C THR A 78 28.26 18.63 2.51
N GLY A 79 29.27 18.78 1.63
CA GLY A 79 30.66 18.31 1.84
C GLY A 79 31.05 17.04 1.07
N ARG A 80 32.23 16.47 1.39
CA ARG A 80 32.79 15.26 0.73
C ARG A 80 32.05 13.98 1.13
N LYS A 81 30.80 13.85 0.70
CA LYS A 81 30.07 12.58 0.66
C LYS A 81 29.30 12.52 -0.65
N ARG A 82 29.98 12.17 -1.73
CA ARG A 82 29.33 11.57 -2.90
C ARG A 82 30.25 10.53 -3.49
N ARG A 83 30.32 9.36 -2.86
CA ARG A 83 30.87 8.17 -3.50
C ARG A 83 29.71 7.43 -4.13
N ILE A 84 29.42 7.76 -5.39
CA ILE A 84 28.67 6.88 -6.27
C ILE A 84 29.58 5.66 -6.46
N ILE A 85 29.21 4.51 -5.88
CA ILE A 85 29.85 3.25 -6.25
C ILE A 85 29.21 2.87 -7.59
N PRO A 86 29.95 2.94 -8.71
CA PRO A 86 29.39 2.48 -9.98
C PRO A 86 29.19 0.97 -9.86
N HIS A 87 27.97 0.50 -10.10
CA HIS A 87 27.72 -0.91 -10.39
C HIS A 87 28.44 -1.25 -11.69
N GLY A 88 29.65 -1.78 -11.57
CA GLY A 88 30.51 -2.06 -12.71
C GLY A 88 31.79 -2.76 -12.29
N CYS A 89 31.66 -3.96 -11.73
CA CYS A 89 32.58 -5.08 -11.95
C CYS A 89 32.16 -6.28 -11.10
N CYS A 90 31.37 -7.17 -11.67
CA CYS A 90 31.47 -8.60 -11.39
C CYS A 90 30.82 -9.40 -12.53
N SER A 91 31.66 -9.80 -13.48
CA SER A 91 31.53 -11.01 -14.32
C SER A 91 32.91 -11.24 -14.96
N PRO A 92 33.37 -12.47 -15.20
CA PRO A 92 32.64 -13.74 -15.07
C PRO A 92 32.82 -14.45 -13.72
#